data_AF-A0A382VYD8-F1
#
_entry.id   AF-A0A382VYD8-F1
#
_cell.length_a   1.000
_cell.length_b   1.000
_cell.length_c   1.000
_cell.angle_alpha   90.00
_cell.angle_beta   90.00
_cell.angle_gamma   90.00
#
_symmetry.space_group_name_H-M   'P 1'
#
loop_
_entity.id
_entity.type
_entity.pdbx_description
1 polymer ?
#
loop_
_entity_poly.entity_id
_entity_poly.type
_entity_poly.pdbx_seq_one_letter_code
_entity_poly.pdbx_strand_id
1 'polypeptide(L)'
;VNWNHADDIQIIDYGSRIVTLNDTLQQTSGEPNLLYALVYNGNLIEFRDVNCEQFYSYAWVDDNDWQDYLENNYGYESGLSTAANQLENFWQNNRYSYSNSPVNADGESVSQQCLFNTERTYHYPTVFQIQLPVGQALDFMSLPNLDDITLECDDGFSGSSSNGSVGSYLGGQANCTVSGIAQVTSHHYYDWGGVGTISGGNNNSSNTGGDLSNIPSWWSWSGWYFYEVGTDYGGDETESYTPLEFAVYFTTYFVEVYDLDSE
;
A
#
# COMPACT_ATOMS: atom_id res chain seq x y z
N VAL A 1 8.80 -5.14 -27.43
CA VAL A 1 7.88 -4.80 -26.33
C VAL A 1 8.09 -3.33 -26.02
N ASN A 2 7.01 -2.57 -25.91
CA ASN A 2 7.01 -1.19 -25.42
C ASN A 2 5.93 -1.14 -24.33
N TRP A 3 6.31 -0.78 -23.12
CA TRP A 3 5.45 -0.78 -21.94
C TRP A 3 5.76 0.46 -21.08
N ASN A 4 4.85 0.81 -20.18
CA ASN A 4 4.95 2.04 -19.39
C ASN A 4 4.40 1.82 -17.99
N HIS A 5 5.18 2.19 -16.98
CA HIS A 5 4.78 2.04 -15.58
C HIS A 5 3.41 2.69 -15.32
N ALA A 6 3.20 3.91 -15.83
CA ALA A 6 1.98 4.68 -15.54
C ALA A 6 0.69 4.06 -16.13
N ASP A 7 0.81 3.27 -17.20
CA ASP A 7 -0.34 2.60 -17.83
C ASP A 7 -0.54 1.18 -17.26
N ASP A 8 0.55 0.55 -16.79
CA ASP A 8 0.57 -0.87 -16.40
C ASP A 8 0.46 -1.08 -14.88
N ILE A 9 0.64 -0.04 -14.05
CA ILE A 9 0.46 -0.13 -12.59
C ILE A 9 -0.54 0.91 -12.08
N GLN A 10 -1.26 0.54 -11.02
CA GLN A 10 -2.07 1.48 -10.25
C GLN A 10 -1.39 1.76 -8.92
N ILE A 11 -0.94 3.00 -8.72
CA ILE A 11 -0.46 3.46 -7.41
C ILE A 11 -1.68 3.58 -6.48
N ILE A 12 -1.64 2.85 -5.37
CA ILE A 12 -2.70 2.87 -4.37
C ILE A 12 -2.44 4.05 -3.43
N ASP A 13 -3.42 4.94 -3.30
CA ASP A 13 -3.42 5.96 -2.26
C ASP A 13 -3.77 5.32 -0.91
N TYR A 14 -2.74 5.02 -0.12
CA TYR A 14 -2.91 4.47 1.22
C TYR A 14 -3.39 5.53 2.22
N GLY A 15 -3.17 6.82 1.97
CA GLY A 15 -3.59 7.91 2.87
C GLY A 15 -5.11 7.99 3.02
N SER A 16 -5.84 7.84 1.92
CA SER A 16 -7.30 7.83 1.91
C SER A 16 -7.93 6.51 2.37
N ARG A 17 -7.14 5.45 2.60
CA ARG A 17 -7.66 4.15 3.07
C ARG A 17 -8.25 4.29 4.46
N ILE A 18 -9.51 3.86 4.62
CA ILE A 18 -10.19 3.83 5.92
C ILE A 18 -9.58 2.74 6.80
N VAL A 19 -9.22 3.11 8.02
CA VAL A 19 -8.69 2.20 9.03
C VAL A 19 -9.84 1.41 9.66
N THR A 20 -9.66 0.10 9.77
CA THR A 20 -10.63 -0.81 10.40
C THR A 20 -9.94 -1.66 11.46
N LEU A 21 -10.62 -1.95 12.57
CA LEU A 21 -10.06 -2.71 13.67
C LEU A 21 -11.15 -3.54 14.34
N ASN A 22 -10.97 -4.87 14.35
CA ASN A 22 -11.94 -5.81 14.90
C ASN A 22 -12.13 -5.69 16.42
N ASP A 23 -11.09 -5.31 17.18
CA ASP A 23 -11.14 -5.31 18.66
C ASP A 23 -11.42 -3.93 19.28
N THR A 24 -11.57 -2.86 18.52
CA THR A 24 -11.79 -1.49 19.07
C THR A 24 -13.26 -1.10 19.07
N LEU A 25 -14.07 -1.55 20.03
CA LEU A 25 -15.53 -1.20 20.11
C LEU A 25 -16.38 -1.52 18.85
N GLN A 26 -15.78 -1.84 17.69
CA GLN A 26 -16.41 -2.08 16.39
C GLN A 26 -17.20 -3.39 16.39
N GLN A 27 -16.76 -4.39 17.15
CA GLN A 27 -17.44 -5.69 17.19
C GLN A 27 -18.52 -5.83 18.28
N THR A 28 -18.72 -4.86 19.17
CA THR A 28 -19.83 -4.94 20.14
C THR A 28 -21.12 -4.27 19.64
N SER A 29 -21.09 -3.51 18.54
CA SER A 29 -22.27 -2.79 18.00
C SER A 29 -22.64 -3.07 16.53
N GLY A 30 -21.77 -3.71 15.74
CA GLY A 30 -22.03 -3.92 14.30
C GLY A 30 -21.79 -2.68 13.42
N GLU A 31 -21.01 -1.72 13.91
CA GLU A 31 -20.72 -0.44 13.25
C GLU A 31 -19.24 -0.41 12.78
N PRO A 32 -18.93 -0.86 11.54
CA PRO A 32 -17.55 -0.95 11.05
C PRO A 32 -16.86 0.41 10.90
N ASN A 33 -17.63 1.50 10.88
CA ASN A 33 -17.14 2.85 10.67
C ASN A 33 -16.68 3.52 11.98
N LEU A 34 -17.00 3.00 13.16
CA LEU A 34 -16.64 3.62 14.45
C LEU A 34 -15.29 3.12 14.94
N LEU A 35 -14.22 3.88 14.79
CA LEU A 35 -12.88 3.41 15.18
C LEU A 35 -12.60 3.55 16.68
N TYR A 36 -13.06 4.65 17.28
CA TYR A 36 -12.86 4.92 18.70
C TYR A 36 -13.99 5.78 19.25
N ALA A 37 -14.35 5.56 20.51
CA ALA A 37 -15.28 6.40 21.23
C ALA A 37 -14.88 6.57 22.69
N LEU A 38 -15.10 7.78 23.23
CA LEU A 38 -15.00 8.05 24.65
C LEU A 38 -16.14 8.96 25.11
N VAL A 39 -16.45 8.92 26.41
CA VAL A 39 -17.37 9.89 27.03
C VAL A 39 -16.55 10.87 27.84
N TYR A 40 -16.70 12.17 27.57
CA TYR A 40 -15.99 13.24 28.25
C TYR A 40 -16.93 14.42 28.53
N ASN A 41 -16.95 14.91 29.78
CA ASN A 41 -17.81 15.99 30.23
C ASN A 41 -19.29 15.85 29.81
N GLY A 42 -19.82 14.62 29.85
CA GLY A 42 -21.20 14.32 29.44
C GLY A 42 -21.45 14.25 27.92
N ASN A 43 -20.42 14.44 27.10
CA ASN A 43 -20.47 14.32 25.64
C ASN A 43 -19.91 12.96 25.19
N LEU A 44 -20.56 12.34 24.21
CA LEU A 44 -20.00 11.18 23.50
C LEU A 44 -19.17 11.71 22.33
N ILE A 45 -17.87 11.39 22.34
CA ILE A 45 -16.92 11.74 21.29
C ILE A 45 -16.64 10.48 20.49
N GLU A 46 -16.83 10.55 19.17
CA GLU A 46 -16.68 9.42 18.26
C GLU A 46 -15.73 9.79 17.12
N PHE A 47 -14.80 8.90 16.84
CA PHE A 47 -13.92 8.96 15.67
C PHE A 47 -14.40 7.91 14.69
N ARG A 48 -15.05 8.38 13.62
CA ARG A 48 -15.65 7.56 12.57
C ARG A 48 -14.95 7.78 11.24
N ASP A 49 -14.93 6.75 10.41
CA ASP A 49 -14.40 6.80 9.04
C ASP A 49 -12.99 7.40 8.97
N VAL A 50 -12.15 7.07 9.96
CA VAL A 50 -10.80 7.61 10.07
C VAL A 50 -9.92 6.97 9.02
N ASN A 51 -9.38 7.78 8.11
CA ASN A 51 -8.41 7.30 7.12
C ASN A 51 -6.99 7.26 7.68
N CYS A 52 -6.08 6.64 6.94
CA CYS A 52 -4.69 6.48 7.35
C CYS A 52 -3.96 7.80 7.57
N GLU A 53 -4.25 8.83 6.77
CA GLU A 53 -3.67 10.17 6.94
C GLU A 53 -4.11 10.82 8.27
N GLN A 54 -5.40 10.79 8.56
CA GLN A 54 -5.97 11.24 9.83
C GLN A 54 -5.41 10.43 10.99
N PHE A 55 -5.37 9.10 10.88
CA PHE A 55 -4.83 8.24 11.91
C PHE A 55 -3.38 8.58 12.23
N TYR A 56 -2.55 8.72 11.19
CA TYR A 56 -1.14 9.06 11.35
C TYR A 56 -0.97 10.41 12.03
N SER A 57 -1.76 11.41 11.62
CA SER A 57 -1.77 12.74 12.23
C SER A 57 -2.20 12.71 13.69
N TYR A 58 -3.27 11.99 14.04
CA TYR A 58 -3.77 11.85 15.41
C TYR A 58 -2.76 11.14 16.33
N ALA A 59 -2.01 10.18 15.80
CA ALA A 59 -0.97 9.45 16.53
C ALA A 59 0.30 10.28 16.80
N TRP A 60 0.41 11.49 16.24
CA TRP A 60 1.48 12.44 16.55
C TRP A 60 1.06 13.53 17.52
N VAL A 61 -0.21 13.56 17.95
CA VAL A 61 -0.74 14.49 18.94
C VAL A 61 -0.44 13.94 20.34
N ASP A 62 0.18 14.76 21.19
CA ASP A 62 0.49 14.39 22.58
C ASP A 62 -0.70 14.62 23.52
N ASP A 63 -0.59 14.18 24.78
CA ASP A 63 -1.67 14.35 25.74
C ASP A 63 -1.98 15.82 26.08
N ASN A 64 -1.03 16.75 26.00
CA ASN A 64 -1.31 18.17 26.27
C ASN A 64 -2.18 18.76 25.16
N ASP A 65 -1.86 18.43 23.92
CA ASP A 65 -2.66 18.82 22.78
C ASP A 65 -4.06 18.17 22.85
N TRP A 66 -4.16 16.87 23.15
CA TRP A 66 -5.48 16.25 23.37
C TRP A 66 -6.26 16.90 24.51
N GLN A 67 -5.60 17.39 25.56
CA GLN A 67 -6.27 18.17 26.62
C GLN A 67 -6.83 19.48 26.05
N ASP A 68 -6.04 20.23 25.29
CA ASP A 68 -6.50 21.47 24.64
C ASP A 68 -7.71 21.20 23.73
N TYR A 69 -7.69 20.12 22.94
CA TYR A 69 -8.84 19.72 22.12
C TYR A 69 -10.09 19.47 22.97
N LEU A 70 -9.97 18.66 24.03
CA LEU A 70 -11.09 18.32 24.89
C LEU A 70 -11.65 19.55 25.61
N GLU A 71 -10.79 20.40 26.16
CA GLU A 71 -11.20 21.61 26.88
C GLU A 71 -11.83 22.64 25.93
N ASN A 72 -11.23 22.88 24.77
CA ASN A 72 -11.72 23.89 23.82
C ASN A 72 -13.05 23.51 23.18
N ASN A 73 -13.31 22.21 22.96
CA ASN A 73 -14.53 21.74 22.28
C ASN A 73 -15.63 21.31 23.24
N TYR A 74 -15.28 20.78 24.41
CA TYR A 74 -16.24 20.16 25.34
C TYR A 74 -16.18 20.72 26.76
N GLY A 75 -15.28 21.67 27.04
CA GLY A 75 -15.13 22.34 28.34
C GLY A 75 -14.33 21.52 29.35
N TYR A 76 -13.76 22.21 30.33
CA TYR A 76 -12.95 21.59 31.38
C TYR A 76 -13.78 20.73 32.34
N GLU A 77 -13.28 19.53 32.66
CA GLU A 77 -13.70 18.72 33.81
C GLU A 77 -12.51 18.02 34.49
N SER A 78 -12.72 17.47 35.70
CA SER A 78 -11.65 16.80 36.46
C SER A 78 -11.03 15.57 35.77
N GLY A 79 -11.73 14.98 34.80
CA GLY A 79 -11.25 13.83 34.01
C GLY A 79 -10.35 14.18 32.82
N LEU A 80 -10.06 15.47 32.57
CA LEU A 80 -9.37 15.96 31.36
C LEU A 80 -8.07 15.20 31.04
N SER A 81 -7.13 15.16 31.97
CA SER A 81 -5.84 14.48 31.78
C SER A 81 -6.02 12.99 31.50
N THR A 82 -6.95 12.32 32.19
CA THR A 82 -7.23 10.89 31.95
C THR A 82 -7.79 10.64 30.55
N ALA A 83 -8.75 11.45 30.11
CA ALA A 83 -9.38 11.30 28.79
C ALA A 83 -8.40 11.60 27.66
N ALA A 84 -7.57 12.63 27.81
CA ALA A 84 -6.52 12.96 26.84
C ALA A 84 -5.45 11.86 26.76
N ASN A 85 -5.02 11.32 27.90
CA ASN A 85 -4.12 10.17 27.93
C ASN A 85 -4.73 8.94 27.23
N GLN A 86 -6.04 8.71 27.37
CA GLN A 86 -6.71 7.61 26.68
C GLN A 86 -6.69 7.80 25.15
N LEU A 87 -6.90 9.02 24.67
CA LEU A 87 -6.79 9.37 23.24
C LEU A 87 -5.37 9.14 22.72
N GLU A 88 -4.36 9.74 23.37
CA GLU A 88 -2.96 9.58 22.97
C GLU A 88 -2.57 8.11 22.93
N ASN A 89 -2.86 7.37 24.02
CA ASN A 89 -2.54 5.95 24.10
C ASN A 89 -3.26 5.15 23.01
N PHE A 90 -4.51 5.47 22.68
CA PHE A 90 -5.20 4.78 21.60
C PHE A 90 -4.47 4.95 20.27
N TRP A 91 -4.20 6.19 19.86
CA TRP A 91 -3.59 6.45 18.55
C TRP A 91 -2.13 5.96 18.47
N GLN A 92 -1.31 6.28 19.49
CA GLN A 92 0.11 5.90 19.48
C GLN A 92 0.31 4.37 19.56
N ASN A 93 -0.41 3.67 20.44
CA ASN A 93 -0.21 2.23 20.59
C ASN A 93 -0.61 1.47 19.32
N ASN A 94 -1.67 1.90 18.65
CA ASN A 94 -2.14 1.27 17.42
C ASN A 94 -1.27 1.62 16.20
N ARG A 95 -0.59 2.77 16.19
CA ARG A 95 0.39 3.12 15.15
C ARG A 95 1.60 2.19 15.13
N TYR A 96 2.13 1.83 16.30
CA TYR A 96 3.35 1.01 16.43
C TYR A 96 3.08 -0.49 16.61
N SER A 97 1.82 -0.92 16.67
CA SER A 97 1.52 -2.33 16.91
C SER A 97 1.76 -3.16 15.66
N TYR A 98 2.76 -4.06 15.75
CA TYR A 98 3.02 -5.11 14.76
C TYR A 98 2.47 -6.47 15.18
N SER A 99 2.04 -6.63 16.45
CA SER A 99 1.74 -7.95 17.00
C SER A 99 0.76 -7.97 18.18
N ASN A 100 0.20 -6.84 18.60
CA ASN A 100 -0.79 -6.81 19.68
C ASN A 100 -2.10 -6.25 19.12
N SER A 101 -3.16 -7.06 19.18
CA SER A 101 -4.55 -6.65 18.93
C SER A 101 -4.79 -5.21 19.36
N PRO A 102 -5.48 -4.42 18.52
CA PRO A 102 -6.45 -4.78 17.48
C PRO A 102 -5.85 -4.93 16.06
N VAL A 103 -6.44 -5.83 15.26
CA VAL A 103 -6.22 -5.98 13.81
C VAL A 103 -7.55 -5.97 13.05
N ASN A 104 -7.58 -5.75 11.73
CA ASN A 104 -8.80 -5.85 10.92
C ASN A 104 -9.22 -7.31 10.65
N ALA A 105 -10.27 -7.49 9.83
CA ALA A 105 -10.79 -8.81 9.39
C ALA A 105 -9.75 -9.69 8.70
N ASP A 106 -8.79 -9.08 8.02
CA ASP A 106 -7.71 -9.76 7.30
C ASP A 106 -6.48 -10.02 8.19
N GLY A 107 -6.53 -9.63 9.47
CA GLY A 107 -5.43 -9.78 10.42
C GLY A 107 -4.35 -8.70 10.31
N GLU A 108 -4.64 -7.61 9.60
CA GLU A 108 -3.72 -6.47 9.41
C GLU A 108 -3.84 -5.46 10.57
N SER A 109 -2.71 -5.09 11.17
CA SER A 109 -2.63 -3.94 12.08
C SER A 109 -2.79 -2.62 11.33
N VAL A 110 -3.00 -1.51 12.05
CA VAL A 110 -3.10 -0.18 11.42
C VAL A 110 -1.85 0.13 10.59
N SER A 111 -0.66 -0.17 11.12
CA SER A 111 0.59 0.02 10.39
C SER A 111 0.66 -0.77 9.09
N GLN A 112 0.04 -1.95 9.02
CA GLN A 112 0.03 -2.78 7.82
C GLN A 112 -1.01 -2.25 6.82
N GLN A 113 -2.20 -1.86 7.30
CA GLN A 113 -3.23 -1.26 6.46
C GLN A 113 -2.74 0.01 5.78
N CYS A 114 -2.01 0.85 6.51
CA CYS A 114 -1.61 2.18 6.09
C CYS A 114 -0.15 2.31 5.62
N LEU A 115 0.60 1.21 5.66
CA LEU A 115 2.01 1.16 5.29
C LEU A 115 2.91 2.17 6.01
N PHE A 116 2.65 2.47 7.28
CA PHE A 116 3.36 3.50 8.06
C PHE A 116 4.88 3.28 8.21
N ASN A 117 5.33 2.03 8.06
CA ASN A 117 6.73 1.63 8.30
C ASN A 117 7.40 1.04 7.04
N THR A 118 6.78 1.21 5.88
CA THR A 118 7.41 0.95 4.59
C THR A 118 7.27 2.19 3.73
N GLU A 119 8.32 2.52 2.98
CA GLU A 119 8.32 3.64 2.04
C GLU A 119 8.24 3.16 0.58
N ARG A 120 8.10 1.83 0.40
CA ARG A 120 8.15 1.18 -0.91
C ARG A 120 7.04 0.15 -1.03
N THR A 121 6.46 0.10 -2.22
CA THR A 121 5.52 -0.93 -2.66
C THR A 121 6.03 -1.54 -3.95
N TYR A 122 5.88 -2.86 -4.10
CA TYR A 122 6.31 -3.60 -5.28
C TYR A 122 5.09 -4.04 -6.09
N HIS A 123 5.17 -3.84 -7.40
CA HIS A 123 4.16 -4.20 -8.38
C HIS A 123 4.78 -5.15 -9.40
N TYR A 124 3.99 -6.12 -9.86
CA TYR A 124 4.47 -7.21 -10.72
C TYR A 124 3.68 -7.29 -12.04
N PRO A 125 3.71 -6.23 -12.88
CA PRO A 125 2.97 -6.24 -14.15
C PRO A 125 3.55 -7.25 -15.14
N THR A 126 2.65 -7.81 -15.96
CA THR A 126 3.04 -8.64 -17.11
C THR A 126 3.40 -7.73 -18.29
N VAL A 127 4.66 -7.79 -18.73
CA VAL A 127 5.17 -6.92 -19.81
C VAL A 127 5.11 -7.56 -21.19
N PHE A 128 5.02 -8.89 -21.27
CA PHE A 128 4.71 -9.61 -22.51
C PHE A 128 4.11 -10.98 -22.22
N GLN A 129 3.40 -11.52 -23.21
CA GLN A 129 2.91 -12.89 -23.21
C GLN A 129 3.20 -13.57 -24.55
N ILE A 130 3.58 -14.84 -24.50
CA ILE A 130 3.82 -15.69 -25.66
C ILE A 130 2.94 -16.92 -25.53
N GLN A 131 2.05 -17.11 -26.51
CA GLN A 131 1.21 -18.30 -26.60
C GLN A 131 1.97 -19.42 -27.28
N LEU A 132 2.05 -20.56 -26.60
CA LEU A 132 2.63 -21.80 -27.08
C LEU A 132 1.50 -22.83 -27.27
N PRO A 133 1.14 -23.16 -28.52
CA PRO A 133 0.25 -24.29 -28.78
C PRO A 133 0.85 -25.62 -28.29
N VAL A 134 -0.02 -26.63 -28.10
CA VAL A 134 0.41 -28.00 -27.84
C VAL A 134 1.50 -28.43 -28.84
N GLY A 135 2.55 -29.10 -28.35
CA GLY A 135 3.67 -29.56 -29.15
C GLY A 135 4.71 -28.48 -29.46
N GLN A 136 4.54 -27.24 -28.99
CA GLN A 136 5.57 -26.20 -29.07
C GLN A 136 6.17 -25.91 -27.70
N ALA A 137 7.50 -25.97 -27.64
CA ALA A 137 8.27 -25.47 -26.51
C ALA A 137 9.09 -24.24 -26.95
N LEU A 138 9.41 -23.33 -26.03
CA LEU A 138 10.32 -22.21 -26.29
C LEU A 138 11.58 -22.29 -25.44
N ASP A 139 12.67 -21.73 -25.97
CA ASP A 139 13.90 -21.44 -25.24
C ASP A 139 14.28 -19.98 -25.46
N PHE A 140 14.61 -19.25 -24.39
CA PHE A 140 14.95 -17.84 -24.47
C PHE A 140 16.42 -17.66 -24.83
N MET A 141 16.68 -16.91 -25.90
CA MET A 141 18.04 -16.53 -26.29
C MET A 141 18.50 -15.26 -25.58
N SER A 142 17.58 -14.33 -25.34
CA SER A 142 17.86 -13.08 -24.66
C SER A 142 16.58 -12.50 -24.08
N LEU A 143 16.66 -12.14 -22.81
CA LEU A 143 15.63 -11.44 -22.05
C LEU A 143 16.20 -10.12 -21.52
N PRO A 144 15.38 -9.09 -21.33
CA PRO A 144 15.76 -7.97 -20.48
C PRO A 144 15.90 -8.43 -19.02
N ASN A 145 16.30 -7.53 -18.13
CA ASN A 145 16.14 -7.79 -16.71
C ASN A 145 14.63 -7.89 -16.40
N LEU A 146 14.22 -8.98 -15.78
CA LEU A 146 12.84 -9.29 -15.41
C LEU A 146 12.86 -9.81 -13.98
N ASP A 147 11.74 -9.63 -13.29
CA ASP A 147 11.55 -10.23 -11.97
C ASP A 147 11.40 -11.75 -12.10
N ASP A 148 10.47 -12.16 -12.97
CA ASP A 148 10.11 -13.56 -13.17
C ASP A 148 9.68 -13.85 -14.62
N ILE A 149 9.76 -15.12 -14.99
CA ILE A 149 9.11 -15.70 -16.15
C ILE A 149 8.20 -16.80 -15.66
N THR A 150 6.92 -16.69 -15.96
CA THR A 150 5.92 -17.72 -15.61
C THR A 150 5.46 -18.50 -16.84
N LEU A 151 5.09 -19.75 -16.62
CA LEU A 151 4.47 -20.64 -17.60
C LEU A 151 3.19 -21.18 -16.99
N GLU A 152 2.06 -21.00 -17.67
CA GLU A 152 0.76 -21.52 -17.27
C GLU A 152 0.15 -22.32 -18.42
N CYS A 153 -0.23 -23.57 -18.20
CA CYS A 153 -0.72 -24.48 -19.23
C CYS A 153 -2.13 -25.00 -18.95
N ASP A 154 -2.88 -25.30 -20.02
CA ASP A 154 -4.29 -25.77 -19.94
C ASP A 154 -4.45 -27.10 -19.19
N ASP A 155 -3.40 -27.92 -19.11
CA ASP A 155 -3.38 -29.19 -18.38
C ASP A 155 -3.12 -29.03 -16.87
N GLY A 156 -3.02 -27.78 -16.39
CA GLY A 156 -2.76 -27.45 -15.00
C GLY A 156 -1.28 -27.46 -14.61
N PHE A 157 -0.37 -27.68 -15.57
CA PHE A 157 1.05 -27.50 -15.31
C PHE A 157 1.40 -26.01 -15.25
N SER A 158 2.12 -25.61 -14.20
CA SER A 158 2.68 -24.28 -14.08
C SER A 158 4.11 -24.29 -13.56
N GLY A 159 4.85 -23.23 -13.87
CA GLY A 159 6.22 -23.05 -13.43
C GLY A 159 6.64 -21.59 -13.44
N SER A 160 7.62 -21.26 -12.61
CA SER A 160 8.23 -19.93 -12.60
C SER A 160 9.74 -20.01 -12.38
N SER A 161 10.46 -18.92 -12.70
CA SER A 161 11.90 -18.84 -12.60
C SER A 161 12.34 -17.39 -12.35
N SER A 162 12.60 -17.09 -11.07
CA SER A 162 13.17 -15.80 -10.67
C SER A 162 14.57 -15.59 -11.26
N ASN A 163 14.84 -14.38 -11.75
CA ASN A 163 16.05 -13.96 -12.48
C ASN A 163 16.14 -14.34 -13.97
N GLY A 164 15.02 -14.63 -14.65
CA GLY A 164 15.00 -14.77 -16.12
C GLY A 164 15.88 -15.90 -16.68
N SER A 165 16.38 -16.80 -15.84
CA SER A 165 17.15 -17.98 -16.21
C SER A 165 16.26 -19.21 -16.12
N VAL A 166 15.33 -19.34 -17.06
CA VAL A 166 14.51 -20.55 -17.14
C VAL A 166 15.34 -21.65 -17.79
N GLY A 167 15.29 -22.86 -17.23
CA GLY A 167 15.90 -24.04 -17.84
C GLY A 167 15.44 -24.27 -19.28
N SER A 168 16.19 -25.11 -19.99
CA SER A 168 16.35 -25.15 -21.45
C SER A 168 15.11 -25.15 -22.35
N TYR A 169 13.89 -25.52 -21.89
CA TYR A 169 12.68 -25.52 -22.72
C TYR A 169 11.41 -25.32 -21.88
N LEU A 170 10.49 -24.46 -22.34
CA LEU A 170 9.22 -24.16 -21.70
C LEU A 170 8.03 -24.55 -22.59
N GLY A 171 7.11 -25.34 -22.05
CA GLY A 171 5.87 -25.72 -22.72
C GLY A 171 5.98 -26.98 -23.58
N GLY A 172 4.93 -27.22 -24.36
CA GLY A 172 4.84 -28.31 -25.34
C GLY A 172 3.92 -29.46 -24.95
N GLN A 173 3.62 -29.63 -23.66
CA GLN A 173 2.68 -30.63 -23.15
C GLN A 173 1.20 -30.27 -23.40
N ALA A 174 0.87 -28.98 -23.41
CA ALA A 174 -0.47 -28.45 -23.64
C ALA A 174 -0.37 -27.06 -24.29
N ASN A 175 -1.50 -26.37 -24.48
CA ASN A 175 -1.41 -24.94 -24.78
C ASN A 175 -0.94 -24.24 -23.52
N CYS A 176 0.07 -23.42 -23.64
CA CYS A 176 0.66 -22.68 -22.55
C CYS A 176 0.79 -21.20 -22.87
N THR A 177 0.73 -20.38 -21.83
CA THR A 177 1.04 -18.95 -21.86
C THR A 177 2.32 -18.73 -21.09
N VAL A 178 3.36 -18.22 -21.76
CA VAL A 178 4.59 -17.76 -21.10
C VAL A 178 4.49 -16.27 -20.89
N SER A 179 4.61 -15.81 -19.65
CA SER A 179 4.52 -14.39 -19.29
C SER A 179 5.83 -13.86 -18.72
N GLY A 180 6.27 -12.71 -19.21
CA GLY A 180 7.38 -11.97 -18.59
C GLY A 180 6.87 -10.98 -17.58
N ILE A 181 7.40 -11.04 -16.36
CA ILE A 181 6.98 -10.21 -15.24
C ILE A 181 8.09 -9.22 -14.91
N ALA A 182 7.75 -7.93 -14.89
CA ALA A 182 8.66 -6.89 -14.40
C ALA A 182 8.38 -6.63 -12.92
N GLN A 183 9.38 -6.19 -12.17
CA GLN A 183 9.17 -5.57 -10.86
C GLN A 183 9.20 -4.06 -11.05
N VAL A 184 8.14 -3.39 -10.60
CA VAL A 184 8.08 -1.93 -10.50
C VAL A 184 8.00 -1.57 -9.03
N THR A 185 8.83 -0.64 -8.59
CA THR A 185 8.82 -0.10 -7.24
C THR A 185 8.18 1.28 -7.27
N SER A 186 7.19 1.52 -6.42
CA SER A 186 6.65 2.87 -6.16
C SER A 186 7.03 3.29 -4.75
N HIS A 187 7.22 4.59 -4.56
CA HIS A 187 7.55 5.16 -3.26
C HIS A 187 6.36 5.89 -2.65
N HIS A 188 6.29 5.91 -1.34
CA HIS A 188 5.32 6.73 -0.60
C HIS A 188 5.88 7.10 0.76
N TYR A 189 5.35 8.17 1.33
CA TYR A 189 5.67 8.59 2.69
C TYR A 189 4.53 9.44 3.28
N TYR A 190 4.60 9.68 4.58
CA TYR A 190 3.76 10.65 5.27
C TYR A 190 4.63 11.85 5.63
N ASP A 191 4.46 12.98 4.93
CA ASP A 191 5.26 14.18 5.16
C ASP A 191 4.51 15.22 5.97
N TRP A 192 5.27 15.94 6.77
CA TRP A 192 4.75 17.00 7.61
C TRP A 192 4.54 18.27 6.78
N GLY A 193 3.32 18.76 6.76
CA GLY A 193 2.95 20.05 6.18
C GLY A 193 2.39 21.00 7.23
N GLY A 194 2.67 22.30 7.04
CA GLY A 194 2.09 23.36 7.86
C GLY A 194 0.61 23.59 7.53
N VAL A 195 -0.26 23.54 8.53
CA VAL A 195 -1.68 23.92 8.41
C VAL A 195 -1.82 25.36 8.89
N GLY A 196 -2.23 26.26 8.00
CA GLY A 196 -1.96 27.68 8.16
C GLY A 196 -2.70 28.39 9.30
N THR A 197 -1.94 29.07 10.16
CA THR A 197 -2.09 30.51 10.51
C THR A 197 -0.74 31.11 10.92
N ILE A 198 0.21 31.30 9.98
CA ILE A 198 1.29 32.28 10.18
C ILE A 198 1.21 33.31 9.05
N SER A 199 0.62 34.46 9.36
CA SER A 199 0.87 35.69 8.60
C SER A 199 2.37 36.03 8.69
N GLY A 200 3.15 35.68 7.66
CA GLY A 200 4.54 36.09 7.52
C GLY A 200 5.61 35.04 7.86
N GLY A 201 5.23 33.76 8.02
CA GLY A 201 6.19 32.65 8.12
C GLY A 201 6.58 32.17 6.74
N ASN A 202 7.88 32.12 6.45
CA ASN A 202 8.40 31.60 5.19
C ASN A 202 8.13 30.09 5.15
N ASN A 203 7.06 29.66 4.47
CA ASN A 203 6.75 28.26 4.17
C ASN A 203 7.89 27.69 3.33
N ASN A 204 8.85 27.05 3.99
CA ASN A 204 10.00 26.43 3.35
C ASN A 204 10.23 25.01 3.88
N SER A 205 9.14 24.23 3.98
CA SER A 205 9.15 22.90 3.39
C SER A 205 8.27 22.98 2.14
N SER A 206 8.79 22.45 1.05
CA SER A 206 8.26 22.56 -0.30
C SER A 206 6.85 21.98 -0.45
N ASN A 207 5.99 22.69 -1.18
CA ASN A 207 4.79 22.18 -1.89
C ASN A 207 3.53 21.86 -1.05
N THR A 208 2.89 22.87 -0.46
CA THR A 208 1.45 22.77 -0.10
C THR A 208 0.58 22.76 -1.36
N GLY A 209 0.51 21.59 -1.98
CA GLY A 209 -0.55 21.12 -2.88
C GLY A 209 -1.35 19.95 -2.30
N GLY A 210 -1.07 19.57 -1.04
CA GLY A 210 -1.75 18.48 -0.33
C GLY A 210 -3.24 18.75 -0.14
N ASP A 211 -4.04 17.67 -0.23
CA ASP A 211 -5.48 17.74 -0.06
C ASP A 211 -5.85 18.07 1.39
N LEU A 212 -6.36 19.29 1.61
CA LEU A 212 -6.79 19.74 2.94
C LEU A 212 -8.14 19.14 3.36
N SER A 213 -8.81 18.37 2.50
CA SER A 213 -10.13 17.79 2.77
C SER A 213 -10.13 16.80 3.93
N ASN A 214 -8.98 16.17 4.21
CA ASN A 214 -8.80 15.21 5.30
C ASN A 214 -8.66 15.87 6.67
N ILE A 215 -8.37 17.17 6.75
CA ILE A 215 -8.15 17.89 8.01
C ILE A 215 -9.51 18.20 8.66
N PRO A 216 -9.79 17.69 9.87
CA PRO A 216 -11.03 17.98 10.56
C PRO A 216 -11.16 19.48 10.89
N SER A 217 -12.39 20.00 10.87
CA SER A 217 -12.67 21.40 11.19
C SER A 217 -12.32 21.82 12.63
N TRP A 218 -12.19 20.85 13.54
CA TRP A 218 -11.77 21.06 14.93
C TRP A 218 -10.24 21.04 15.10
N TRP A 219 -9.48 20.70 14.06
CA TRP A 219 -8.02 20.67 14.12
C TRP A 219 -7.46 22.08 14.30
N SER A 220 -6.73 22.29 15.39
CA SER A 220 -6.22 23.61 15.78
C SER A 220 -4.69 23.73 15.75
N TRP A 221 -3.98 22.66 15.42
CA TRP A 221 -2.51 22.65 15.44
C TRP A 221 -1.90 23.02 14.08
N SER A 222 -0.69 23.56 14.15
CA SER A 222 0.02 24.08 12.97
C SER A 222 0.58 23.01 12.03
N GLY A 223 0.48 21.73 12.38
CA GLY A 223 1.05 20.63 11.61
C GLY A 223 -0.01 19.58 11.24
N TRP A 224 0.18 18.95 10.09
CA TRP A 224 -0.57 17.79 9.61
C TRP A 224 0.36 16.91 8.79
N TYR A 225 0.16 15.59 8.86
CA TYR A 225 0.90 14.67 8.01
C TYR A 225 0.06 14.33 6.80
N PHE A 226 0.59 14.58 5.61
CA PHE A 226 -0.06 14.26 4.34
C PHE A 226 0.53 12.97 3.79
N TYR A 227 -0.32 12.11 3.23
CA TYR A 227 0.17 11.00 2.43
C TYR A 227 0.61 11.51 1.06
N GLU A 228 1.83 11.18 0.68
CA GLU A 228 2.39 11.56 -0.61
C GLU A 228 2.95 10.34 -1.34
N VAL A 229 2.72 10.31 -2.65
CA VAL A 229 3.44 9.43 -3.57
C VAL A 229 4.83 10.02 -3.72
N GLY A 230 5.84 9.27 -3.30
CA GLY A 230 7.23 9.71 -3.36
C GLY A 230 7.80 9.59 -4.76
N THR A 231 8.72 10.48 -5.09
CA THR A 231 9.51 10.41 -6.33
C THR A 231 10.91 9.90 -6.04
N ASP A 232 11.44 9.03 -6.90
CA ASP A 232 12.83 8.61 -6.84
C ASP A 232 13.78 9.69 -7.38
N TYR A 233 15.10 9.46 -7.31
CA TYR A 233 16.17 10.33 -7.81
C TYR A 233 16.08 10.55 -9.34
N GLY A 234 15.20 11.47 -9.73
CA GLY A 234 14.86 11.74 -11.14
C GLY A 234 13.52 12.44 -11.31
N GLY A 235 12.67 12.39 -10.29
CA GLY A 235 11.32 12.96 -10.32
C GLY A 235 10.24 11.98 -10.78
N ASP A 236 10.62 10.72 -11.03
CA ASP A 236 9.68 9.66 -11.40
C ASP A 236 9.05 9.03 -10.15
N GLU A 237 7.74 8.80 -10.16
CA GLU A 237 6.98 8.18 -9.06
C GLU A 237 7.23 6.67 -8.94
N THR A 238 7.85 6.07 -9.96
CA THR A 238 8.04 4.62 -10.08
C THR A 238 9.38 4.28 -10.72
N GLU A 239 9.99 3.19 -10.28
CA GLU A 239 11.28 2.68 -10.80
C GLU A 239 11.13 1.22 -11.26
N SER A 240 11.80 0.84 -12.35
CA SER A 240 11.96 -0.57 -12.73
C SER A 240 13.35 -0.81 -13.30
N TYR A 241 13.90 -1.99 -13.01
CA TYR A 241 15.10 -2.47 -13.69
C TYR A 241 14.82 -3.03 -15.09
N THR A 242 13.55 -3.29 -15.42
CA THR A 242 13.12 -3.70 -16.75
C THR A 242 13.07 -2.46 -17.65
N PRO A 243 13.77 -2.41 -18.80
CA PRO A 243 13.69 -1.27 -19.71
C PRO A 243 12.28 -1.07 -20.25
N LEU A 244 11.84 0.18 -20.48
CA LEU A 244 10.53 0.49 -21.09
C LEU A 244 10.41 -0.04 -22.53
N GLU A 245 11.54 -0.11 -23.25
CA GLU A 245 11.60 -0.63 -24.61
C GLU A 245 12.66 -1.74 -24.71
N PHE A 246 12.24 -2.93 -25.13
CA PHE A 246 13.15 -4.07 -25.32
C PHE A 246 12.63 -5.06 -26.36
N ALA A 247 13.53 -5.93 -26.80
CA ALA A 247 13.21 -7.07 -27.63
C ALA A 247 13.38 -8.36 -26.83
N VAL A 248 12.49 -9.32 -27.06
CA VAL A 248 12.56 -10.68 -26.52
C VAL A 248 12.95 -11.59 -27.66
N TYR A 249 14.04 -12.32 -27.52
CA TYR A 249 14.51 -13.27 -28.53
C TYR A 249 14.38 -14.68 -27.97
N PHE A 250 13.69 -15.54 -28.71
CA PHE A 250 13.46 -16.93 -28.35
C PHE A 250 13.47 -17.81 -29.58
N THR A 251 13.76 -19.09 -29.38
CA THR A 251 13.61 -20.13 -30.39
C THR A 251 12.46 -21.05 -29.98
N THR A 252 11.63 -21.44 -30.94
CA THR A 252 10.57 -22.44 -30.72
C THR A 252 11.01 -23.80 -31.24
N TYR A 253 10.65 -24.85 -30.50
CA TYR A 253 10.95 -26.24 -30.78
C TYR A 253 9.65 -27.02 -30.88
N PHE A 254 9.63 -28.05 -31.71
CA PHE A 254 8.55 -29.02 -31.72
C PHE A 254 8.92 -30.18 -30.80
N VAL A 255 8.02 -30.54 -29.89
CA VAL A 255 8.20 -31.65 -28.96
C VAL A 255 7.22 -32.77 -29.26
N GLU A 256 7.69 -34.01 -29.18
CA GLU A 256 6.84 -35.20 -29.20
C GLU A 256 6.47 -35.57 -27.77
N VAL A 257 5.17 -35.65 -27.50
CA VAL A 257 4.66 -36.14 -26.21
C VAL A 257 4.49 -37.65 -26.32
N TYR A 258 5.28 -38.40 -25.56
CA TYR A 258 5.10 -39.84 -25.44
C TYR A 258 3.97 -40.11 -24.45
N ASP A 259 2.84 -40.63 -24.94
CA ASP A 259 1.75 -41.10 -24.10
C ASP A 259 2.07 -42.54 -23.64
N LEU A 260 2.16 -42.76 -22.33
CA LEU A 260 2.44 -44.08 -21.74
C LEU A 260 1.33 -45.09 -22.04
N ASP A 261 0.14 -44.64 -22.45
CA ASP A 261 -0.98 -45.50 -22.84
C ASP A 261 -0.89 -46.00 -24.30
N SER A 262 0.21 -45.69 -25.01
CA SER A 262 0.43 -46.09 -26.41
C SER A 262 1.39 -47.28 -26.64
N GLU A 263 1.84 -47.96 -25.58
CA GLU A 263 2.53 -49.27 -25.64
C GLU A 263 1.66 -50.46 -25.20
#